data_AF-A0A935XDH0-F1
#
_entry.id   AF-A0A935XDH0-F1
#
_cell.length_a   1.000
_cell.length_b   1.000
_cell.length_c   1.000
_cell.angle_alpha   90.00
_cell.angle_beta   90.00
_cell.angle_gamma   90.00
#
_symmetry.space_group_name_H-M   'P 1'
#
loop_
_entity.id
_entity.type
_entity.pdbx_description
1 polymer ?
#
loop_
_entity_poly.entity_id
_entity_poly.type
_entity_poly.pdbx_seq_one_letter_code
_entity_poly.pdbx_strand_id
1 'polypeptide(L)'
;MVLDTLPLPARQRAEIVLVQHVGRQALLQAHTPYRGAHSRSWDVSAGTLSDSSSSSVTWTLPAEPGIYAAELALDYGDDGLAFDTLMLEVLPESPE
;
A
#
# COMPACT_ATOMS: atom_id res chain seq x y z
N MET A 1 -39.53 3.19 2.22
CA MET A 1 -38.30 3.81 1.69
C MET A 1 -37.16 2.92 2.14
N VAL A 2 -36.75 1.98 1.29
CA VAL A 2 -35.65 1.05 1.63
C VAL A 2 -34.38 1.84 1.34
N LEU A 3 -33.55 2.07 2.35
CA LEU A 3 -32.20 2.59 2.11
C LEU A 3 -31.50 1.52 1.27
N ASP A 4 -31.24 1.85 0.00
CA ASP A 4 -30.33 1.14 -0.89
C ASP A 4 -28.93 1.24 -0.27
N THR A 5 -28.70 0.47 0.79
CA THR A 5 -27.39 0.32 1.37
C THR A 5 -26.58 -0.39 0.31
N LEU A 6 -25.69 0.35 -0.35
CA LEU A 6 -24.67 -0.21 -1.23
C LEU A 6 -24.20 -1.53 -0.61
N PRO A 7 -24.30 -2.68 -1.30
CA PRO A 7 -23.89 -3.99 -0.79
C PRO A 7 -22.35 -4.07 -0.81
N LEU A 8 -21.73 -3.08 -0.19
CA LEU A 8 -20.31 -2.98 -0.05
C LEU A 8 -19.94 -3.66 1.28
N PRO A 9 -18.90 -4.49 1.29
CA PRO A 9 -18.39 -5.05 2.54
C PRO A 9 -18.04 -3.94 3.54
N ALA A 10 -18.26 -4.17 4.82
CA ALA A 10 -18.10 -3.15 5.86
C ALA A 10 -16.66 -2.62 6.02
N ARG A 11 -15.65 -3.39 5.60
CA ARG A 11 -14.23 -3.09 5.83
C ARG A 11 -13.53 -2.59 4.57
N GLN A 12 -13.71 -1.31 4.25
CA GLN A 12 -13.14 -0.72 3.01
C GLN A 12 -11.87 0.10 3.21
N ARG A 13 -11.46 0.37 4.46
CA ARG A 13 -10.37 1.31 4.75
C ARG A 13 -9.06 0.57 5.07
N ALA A 14 -8.09 0.77 4.19
CA ALA A 14 -6.68 0.57 4.44
C ALA A 14 -5.96 1.89 4.15
N GLU A 15 -4.78 2.09 4.73
CA GLU A 15 -3.93 3.24 4.47
C GLU A 15 -2.48 2.78 4.45
N ILE A 16 -1.74 3.18 3.42
CA ILE A 16 -0.31 3.02 3.30
C ILE A 16 0.36 4.26 3.89
N VAL A 17 1.09 4.06 4.98
CA VAL A 17 1.85 5.12 5.64
C VAL A 17 3.33 5.00 5.29
N LEU A 18 3.88 6.03 4.67
CA LEU A 18 5.33 6.18 4.53
C LEU A 18 5.92 6.59 5.90
N VAL A 19 6.60 5.67 6.57
CA VAL A 19 7.13 5.88 7.93
C VAL A 19 8.48 6.59 7.90
N GLN A 20 9.36 6.15 7.02
CA GLN A 20 10.68 6.72 6.83
C GLN A 20 11.18 6.39 5.42
N HIS A 21 12.17 7.14 4.96
CA HIS A 21 12.90 6.79 3.76
C HIS A 21 14.39 7.12 3.94
N VAL A 22 15.26 6.28 3.37
CA VAL A 22 16.71 6.49 3.32
C VAL A 22 17.16 6.20 1.89
N GLY A 23 17.60 7.25 1.18
CA GLY A 23 17.88 7.15 -0.25
C GLY A 23 16.66 6.64 -1.01
N ARG A 24 16.82 5.51 -1.71
CA ARG A 24 15.76 4.85 -2.51
C ARG A 24 14.94 3.82 -1.73
N GLN A 25 15.17 3.66 -0.44
CA GLN A 25 14.42 2.72 0.39
C GLN A 25 13.36 3.45 1.20
N ALA A 26 12.09 3.10 0.98
CA ALA A 26 10.94 3.60 1.70
C ALA A 26 10.39 2.51 2.62
N LEU A 27 10.26 2.81 3.92
CA LEU A 27 9.55 1.94 4.85
C LEU A 27 8.07 2.30 4.80
N LEU A 28 7.26 1.36 4.31
CA LEU A 28 5.81 1.48 4.24
C LEU A 28 5.16 0.64 5.33
N GLN A 29 4.09 1.16 5.92
CA GLN A 29 3.25 0.43 6.88
C GLN A 29 1.80 0.43 6.44
N ALA A 30 1.17 -0.74 6.56
CA ALA A 30 -0.25 -0.90 6.32
C ALA A 30 -1.03 -0.61 7.61
N HIS A 31 -1.73 0.51 7.63
CA HIS A 31 -2.64 0.90 8.69
C HIS A 31 -4.09 0.54 8.33
N THR A 32 -4.82 0.00 9.31
CA THR A 32 -6.24 -0.28 9.16
C THR A 32 -6.90 -0.29 10.54
N PRO A 33 -8.10 0.31 10.68
CA PRO A 33 -8.86 0.23 11.93
C PRO A 33 -9.42 -1.18 12.18
N TYR A 34 -9.47 -2.04 11.15
CA TYR A 34 -10.07 -3.36 11.25
C TYR A 34 -9.04 -4.42 11.64
N ARG A 35 -9.43 -5.34 12.53
CA ARG A 35 -8.61 -6.48 12.93
C ARG A 35 -8.97 -7.72 12.09
N GLY A 36 -8.08 -8.71 12.08
CA GLY A 36 -8.38 -10.04 11.54
C GLY A 36 -8.36 -10.16 10.01
N ALA A 37 -7.48 -9.42 9.32
CA ALA A 37 -7.23 -9.72 7.91
C ALA A 37 -6.65 -11.14 7.79
N HIS A 38 -7.24 -11.96 6.91
CA HIS A 38 -6.78 -13.30 6.59
C HIS A 38 -5.50 -13.27 5.77
N SER A 39 -5.43 -12.34 4.81
CA SER A 39 -4.26 -12.15 3.98
C SER A 39 -3.96 -10.67 3.77
N ARG A 40 -2.70 -10.41 3.46
CA ARG A 40 -2.15 -9.10 3.14
C ARG A 40 -1.23 -9.28 1.98
N SER A 41 -1.41 -8.45 0.96
CA SER A 41 -0.57 -8.45 -0.22
C SER A 41 -0.16 -7.02 -0.55
N TRP A 42 1.14 -6.86 -0.76
CA TRP A 42 1.72 -5.66 -1.33
C TRP A 42 2.18 -5.92 -2.75
N ASP A 43 1.92 -4.95 -3.63
CA ASP A 43 2.45 -4.93 -4.99
C ASP A 43 3.09 -3.56 -5.28
N VAL A 44 4.03 -3.53 -6.22
CA VAL A 44 4.70 -2.30 -6.62
C VAL A 44 4.84 -2.26 -8.14
N SER A 45 4.59 -1.10 -8.72
CA SER A 45 4.68 -0.92 -10.18
C SER A 45 6.10 -1.11 -10.72
N ALA A 46 7.12 -0.90 -9.87
CA ALA A 46 8.53 -1.18 -10.14
C ALA A 46 9.35 -1.24 -8.84
N GLY A 47 10.59 -1.73 -8.95
CA GLY A 47 11.50 -1.90 -7.81
C GLY A 47 11.29 -3.24 -7.12
N THR A 48 11.63 -3.31 -5.82
CA THR A 48 11.51 -4.56 -5.04
C THR A 48 10.98 -4.31 -3.63
N LEU A 49 10.17 -5.26 -3.14
CA LEU A 49 9.69 -5.30 -1.76
C LEU A 49 10.47 -6.33 -0.94
N SER A 50 10.71 -6.04 0.33
CA SER A 50 11.38 -6.98 1.23
C SER A 50 10.53 -8.21 1.58
N ASP A 51 9.25 -8.00 1.84
CA ASP A 51 8.28 -9.04 2.22
C ASP A 51 6.86 -8.55 1.90
N SER A 52 6.22 -9.09 0.86
CA SER A 52 4.91 -8.63 0.40
C SER A 52 3.73 -9.08 1.28
N SER A 53 3.97 -9.87 2.34
CA SER A 53 2.92 -10.33 3.26
C SER A 53 2.97 -9.65 4.63
N SER A 54 4.04 -8.90 4.91
CA SER A 54 4.24 -8.24 6.20
C SER A 54 3.39 -6.98 6.36
N SER A 55 3.15 -6.59 7.62
CA SER A 55 2.50 -5.33 7.94
C SER A 55 3.36 -4.09 7.69
N SER A 56 4.67 -4.28 7.69
CA SER A 56 5.68 -3.28 7.39
C SER A 56 6.59 -3.83 6.32
N VAL A 57 6.75 -3.09 5.22
CA VAL A 57 7.53 -3.52 4.06
C VAL A 57 8.54 -2.45 3.70
N THR A 58 9.74 -2.86 3.31
CA THR A 58 10.72 -1.95 2.72
C THR A 58 10.59 -2.02 1.21
N TRP A 59 10.20 -0.91 0.59
CA TRP A 59 10.18 -0.75 -0.85
C TRP A 59 11.47 -0.08 -1.32
N THR A 60 12.21 -0.77 -2.18
CA THR A 60 13.37 -0.20 -2.88
C THR A 60 12.90 0.34 -4.23
N LEU A 61 12.81 1.67 -4.34
CA LEU A 61 12.43 2.39 -5.56
C LEU A 61 13.49 2.21 -6.66
N PRO A 62 13.10 2.21 -7.94
CA PRO A 62 14.03 2.20 -9.07
C PRO A 62 15.00 3.39 -9.08
N ALA A 63 16.06 3.28 -9.89
CA ALA A 63 16.99 4.39 -10.10
C ALA A 63 16.44 5.40 -11.12
N GLU A 64 15.61 4.95 -12.07
CA GLU A 64 15.04 5.84 -13.05
C GLU A 64 14.09 6.85 -12.39
N PRO A 65 14.15 8.13 -12.79
CA PRO A 65 13.16 9.11 -12.38
C PRO A 65 11.78 8.78 -12.94
N GLY A 66 10.74 9.00 -12.16
CA GLY A 66 9.38 8.70 -12.55
C GLY A 66 8.42 8.58 -11.37
N ILE A 67 7.15 8.34 -11.68
CA ILE A 67 6.11 8.08 -10.68
C ILE A 67 5.92 6.58 -10.56
N TYR A 68 6.00 6.08 -9.33
CA TYR A 68 5.82 4.68 -9.01
C TYR A 68 4.69 4.52 -7.99
N ALA A 69 3.97 3.41 -8.09
CA ALA A 69 2.87 3.09 -7.19
C ALA A 69 3.21 1.89 -6.31
N ALA A 70 2.86 1.98 -5.03
CA ALA A 70 2.75 0.86 -4.12
C ALA A 70 1.26 0.60 -3.83
N GLU A 71 0.85 -0.64 -3.94
CA GLU A 71 -0.52 -1.09 -3.74
C GLU A 71 -0.59 -2.02 -2.54
N LEU A 72 -1.59 -1.82 -1.71
CA LEU A 72 -1.91 -2.66 -0.55
C LEU A 72 -3.29 -3.23 -0.76
N ALA A 73 -3.43 -4.55 -0.62
CA ALA A 73 -4.72 -5.20 -0.48
C ALA A 73 -4.74 -6.04 0.81
N LEU A 74 -5.84 -5.90 1.54
CA LEU A 74 -6.17 -6.64 2.75
C LEU A 74 -7.44 -7.42 2.53
N ASP A 75 -7.38 -8.72 2.73
CA ASP A 75 -8.53 -9.62 2.61
C ASP A 75 -9.02 -10.04 3.99
N TYR A 76 -10.30 -9.79 4.26
CA TYR A 76 -11.01 -10.19 5.47
C TYR A 76 -12.03 -11.32 5.22
N GLY A 77 -11.96 -11.99 4.07
CA GLY A 77 -12.91 -13.02 3.65
C GLY A 77 -14.32 -12.44 3.47
N ASP A 78 -15.30 -13.05 4.14
CA ASP A 78 -16.71 -12.65 4.06
C ASP A 78 -16.96 -11.23 4.60
N ASP A 79 -16.04 -10.68 5.40
CA ASP A 79 -16.12 -9.32 5.92
C ASP A 79 -15.63 -8.25 4.92
N GLY A 80 -15.00 -8.66 3.80
CA GLY A 80 -14.64 -7.79 2.69
C GLY A 80 -13.17 -7.62 2.38
N LEU A 81 -12.90 -6.66 1.49
CA LEU A 81 -11.58 -6.25 1.06
C LEU A 81 -11.35 -4.77 1.37
N ALA A 82 -10.15 -4.43 1.82
CA ALA A 82 -9.68 -3.06 1.89
C ALA A 82 -8.44 -2.91 1.01
N PHE A 83 -8.33 -1.77 0.32
CA PHE A 83 -7.21 -1.49 -0.55
C PHE A 83 -6.77 -0.03 -0.39
N ASP A 84 -5.50 0.22 -0.67
CA ASP A 84 -4.97 1.57 -0.79
C ASP A 84 -3.80 1.60 -1.78
N THR A 85 -3.54 2.79 -2.33
CA THR A 85 -2.46 3.01 -3.29
C THR A 85 -1.68 4.27 -2.92
N LEU A 86 -0.38 4.13 -2.73
CA LEU A 86 0.54 5.23 -2.49
C LEU A 86 1.38 5.48 -3.75
N MET A 87 1.35 6.72 -4.25
CA MET A 87 2.22 7.16 -5.34
C MET A 87 3.44 7.89 -4.80
N LEU A 88 4.63 7.51 -5.25
CA LEU A 88 5.89 8.18 -4.94
C LEU A 88 6.56 8.63 -6.24
N GLU A 89 7.10 9.84 -6.25
CA GLU A 89 7.90 10.38 -7.35
C GLU A 89 9.39 10.22 -7.02
N VAL A 90 10.14 9.56 -7.90
CA VAL A 90 11.60 9.55 -7.90
C VAL A 90 12.05 10.70 -8.79
N LEU A 91 12.69 11.69 -8.17
CA LEU A 91 13.21 12.85 -8.88
C LEU A 91 14.55 12.51 -9.56
N PRO A 92 14.87 13.16 -10.69
CA PRO A 92 16.21 13.07 -11.26
C PRO A 92 17.25 13.57 -10.27
N GLU A 93 18.43 12.95 -10.31
CA GLU A 93 19.60 13.50 -9.63
C GLU A 93 19.82 14.91 -10.18
N SER A 94 19.85 15.91 -9.28
CA SER A 94 20.06 17.29 -9.70
C SER A 94 21.47 17.39 -10.31
N PRO A 95 21.62 17.95 -11.52
CA PRO A 95 22.95 18.25 -12.03
C PRO A 95 23.58 19.34 -11.15
N GLU A 96 24.74 19.04 -10.56
CA GLU A 96 25.60 20.03 -9.88
C GLU A 96 26.12 21.11 -10.84
#